data_AF-A0A1V2NEG8-F1
#
_entry.id   AF-A0A1V2NEG8-F1
#
_cell.length_a   1.000
_cell.length_b   1.000
_cell.length_c   1.000
_cell.angle_alpha   90.00
_cell.angle_beta   90.00
_cell.angle_gamma   90.00
#
_symmetry.space_group_name_H-M   'P 1'
#
loop_
_entity.id
_entity.type
_entity.pdbx_description
1 polymer ?
#
loop_
_entity_poly.entity_id
_entity_poly.type
_entity_poly.pdbx_seq_one_letter_code
_entity_poly.pdbx_strand_id
1 'polypeptide(L)'
;MTAGLLGGILFFAGGIVAYTGTWKGWIRVRRGFGATIGFAWLWIGLALLVGAVALLVESASRPAFFVLIGVAAVLLSVGAVGLFWLPRFLLPAWFRVLRGDDARPSGRA
;
A
#
# COMPACT_ATOMS: atom_id res chain seq x y z
N MET A 1 13.14 15.75 6.81
CA MET A 1 11.70 15.99 6.57
C MET A 1 11.36 15.98 5.07
N THR A 2 12.06 16.76 4.23
CA THR A 2 11.81 16.89 2.79
C THR A 2 11.94 15.58 1.99
N ALA A 3 12.98 14.77 2.22
CA ALA A 3 13.14 13.50 1.51
C ALA A 3 12.00 12.50 1.82
N GLY A 4 11.53 12.45 3.06
CA GLY A 4 10.41 11.59 3.48
C GLY A 4 9.07 12.03 2.88
N LEU A 5 8.84 13.34 2.78
CA LEU A 5 7.64 13.89 2.12
C LEU A 5 7.64 13.62 0.62
N LEU A 6 8.74 13.90 -0.07
CA LEU A 6 8.87 13.65 -1.51
C LEU A 6 8.72 12.16 -1.82
N GLY A 7 9.42 11.30 -1.06
CA GLY A 7 9.26 9.86 -1.15
C GLY A 7 7.81 9.44 -0.90
N GLY A 8 7.20 9.94 0.18
CA GLY A 8 5.81 9.67 0.54
C GLY A 8 4.83 10.01 -0.57
N ILE A 9 4.94 11.20 -1.17
CA ILE A 9 4.09 11.65 -2.28
C ILE A 9 4.29 10.75 -3.51
N LEU A 10 5.53 10.45 -3.89
CA LEU A 10 5.82 9.61 -5.04
C LEU A 10 5.26 8.19 -4.87
N PHE A 11 5.50 7.57 -3.71
CA PHE A 11 4.99 6.25 -3.39
C PHE A 11 3.46 6.24 -3.30
N PHE A 12 2.85 7.27 -2.70
CA PHE A 12 1.41 7.38 -2.57
C PHE A 12 0.73 7.56 -3.93
N ALA A 13 1.22 8.48 -4.77
CA ALA A 13 0.69 8.69 -6.11
C ALA A 13 0.87 7.44 -6.99
N GLY A 14 2.06 6.83 -6.99
CA GLY A 14 2.31 5.58 -7.72
C GLY A 14 1.42 4.43 -7.23
N GLY A 15 1.21 4.35 -5.92
CA GLY A 15 0.30 3.40 -5.29
C GLY A 15 -1.16 3.62 -5.70
N ILE A 16 -1.63 4.85 -5.78
CA ILE A 16 -2.98 5.17 -6.28
C ILE A 16 -3.14 4.70 -7.73
N VAL A 17 -2.20 5.09 -8.59
CA VAL A 17 -2.20 4.71 -10.02
C VAL A 17 -2.16 3.18 -10.18
N ALA A 18 -1.49 2.49 -9.26
CA ALA A 18 -1.51 1.05 -9.20
C ALA A 18 -2.86 0.50 -8.72
N TYR A 19 -3.45 1.07 -7.67
CA TYR A 19 -4.75 0.64 -7.12
C TYR A 19 -5.92 0.87 -8.07
N THR A 20 -5.90 1.94 -8.88
CA THR A 20 -6.90 2.18 -9.92
C THR A 20 -6.74 1.25 -11.13
N GLY A 21 -5.60 0.57 -11.24
CA GLY A 21 -5.29 -0.28 -12.38
C GLY A 21 -4.93 0.50 -13.64
N THR A 22 -4.62 1.80 -13.53
CA THR A 22 -4.20 2.62 -14.68
C THR A 22 -2.80 2.22 -15.16
N TRP A 23 -1.91 1.90 -14.23
CA TRP A 23 -0.64 1.25 -14.53
C TRP A 23 -0.78 -0.24 -14.19
N LYS A 24 -0.29 -1.13 -15.06
CA LYS A 24 -0.24 -2.60 -14.82
C LYS A 24 1.10 -3.20 -15.24
N GLY A 25 2.09 -2.34 -15.51
CA GLY A 25 3.38 -2.73 -16.08
C GLY A 25 4.15 -3.74 -15.22
N TRP A 26 4.13 -3.55 -13.90
CA TRP A 26 4.85 -4.42 -12.96
C TRP A 26 4.33 -5.87 -12.95
N ILE A 27 3.04 -6.08 -13.24
CA ILE A 27 2.39 -7.41 -13.24
C ILE A 27 2.96 -8.30 -14.35
N ARG A 28 3.37 -7.69 -15.47
CA ARG A 28 4.01 -8.43 -16.58
C ARG A 28 5.36 -8.99 -16.19
N VAL A 29 6.08 -8.33 -15.26
CA VAL A 29 7.44 -8.70 -14.85
C VAL A 29 7.44 -9.66 -13.66
N ARG A 30 6.49 -9.54 -12.72
CA ARG A 30 6.41 -10.38 -11.52
C ARG A 30 5.09 -11.15 -11.48
N ARG A 31 5.14 -12.43 -11.87
CA ARG A 31 4.02 -13.38 -11.70
C ARG A 31 4.22 -14.16 -10.39
N GLY A 32 3.21 -14.16 -9.51
CA GLY A 32 3.25 -14.84 -8.21
C GLY A 32 3.71 -13.93 -7.06
N PHE A 33 4.73 -14.36 -6.31
CA PHE A 33 5.28 -13.64 -5.16
C PHE A 33 5.82 -12.27 -5.62
N GLY A 34 5.28 -11.18 -5.07
CA GLY A 34 5.61 -9.81 -5.49
C GLY A 34 4.77 -9.23 -6.63
N ALA A 35 3.71 -9.91 -7.09
CA ALA A 35 2.72 -9.29 -7.99
C ALA A 35 1.96 -8.10 -7.33
N THR A 36 1.98 -8.05 -6.00
CA THR A 36 1.35 -7.01 -5.18
C THR A 36 2.25 -5.80 -4.93
N ILE A 37 3.47 -5.78 -5.48
CA ILE A 37 4.46 -4.72 -5.23
C ILE A 37 3.94 -3.31 -5.56
N GLY A 38 3.13 -3.17 -6.62
CA GLY A 38 2.51 -1.88 -6.96
C GLY A 38 1.51 -1.39 -5.89
N PHE A 39 0.84 -2.31 -5.19
CA PHE A 39 -0.09 -1.97 -4.10
C PHE A 39 0.65 -1.61 -2.81
N ALA A 40 1.80 -2.26 -2.56
CA ALA A 40 2.66 -1.97 -1.42
C ALA A 40 3.07 -0.49 -1.36
N TRP A 41 3.29 0.13 -2.54
CA TRP A 41 3.69 1.53 -2.65
C TRP A 41 2.67 2.47 -2.04
N LEU A 42 1.37 2.17 -2.12
CA LEU A 42 0.33 2.99 -1.49
C LEU A 42 0.53 3.07 0.03
N TRP A 43 0.73 1.90 0.66
CA TRP A 43 0.86 1.76 2.11
C TRP A 43 2.17 2.37 2.62
N ILE A 44 3.27 2.17 1.88
CA ILE A 44 4.56 2.80 2.16
C ILE A 44 4.45 4.33 2.05
N GLY A 45 3.82 4.83 0.98
CA GLY A 45 3.61 6.26 0.78
C GLY A 45 2.79 6.88 1.92
N LEU A 46 1.69 6.22 2.31
CA LEU A 46 0.84 6.67 3.41
C LEU A 46 1.59 6.65 4.75
N ALA A 47 2.40 5.62 5.02
CA ALA A 47 3.22 5.55 6.22
C ALA A 47 4.21 6.73 6.32
N LEU A 48 4.88 7.06 5.20
CA LEU A 48 5.80 8.19 5.14
C LEU A 48 5.10 9.54 5.33
N LEU A 49 3.92 9.71 4.74
CA LEU A 49 3.12 10.93 4.91
C LEU A 49 2.63 11.08 6.36
N VAL A 50 2.08 10.03 6.96
CA VAL A 50 1.64 10.04 8.36
C VAL A 50 2.82 10.28 9.30
N GLY A 51 3.97 9.64 9.05
CA GLY A 51 5.19 9.87 9.82
C GLY A 51 5.68 11.32 9.72
N ALA A 52 5.59 11.94 8.53
CA ALA A 52 5.93 13.35 8.36
C ALA A 52 4.97 14.26 9.15
N VAL A 53 3.65 13.98 9.15
CA VAL A 53 2.67 14.71 9.96
C VAL A 53 2.95 14.53 11.45
N ALA A 54 3.34 13.33 11.90
CA ALA A 54 3.70 13.08 13.30
C ALA A 54 4.82 14.02 13.76
N LEU A 55 5.88 14.15 12.96
CA LEU A 55 7.01 15.05 13.27
C LEU A 55 6.60 16.53 13.35
N LEU A 56 5.58 16.95 12.61
CA LEU A 56 5.06 18.32 12.67
C LEU A 56 4.23 18.59 13.94
N VAL A 57 3.60 17.57 14.51
CA VAL A 57 2.70 17.68 15.67
C VAL A 57 3.43 17.36 16.98
N GLU A 58 4.66 16.85 16.93
CA GLU A 58 5.48 16.47 18.09
C GLU A 58 5.54 17.56 19.17
N SER A 59 5.79 18.80 18.76
CA SER A 59 5.90 19.95 19.66
C SER A 59 4.56 20.42 20.23
N ALA A 60 3.45 20.11 19.55
CA ALA A 60 2.10 20.52 19.96
C ALA A 60 1.44 19.49 20.89
N SER A 61 1.65 18.19 20.67
CA SER A 61 1.02 17.13 21.45
C SER A 61 1.81 15.82 21.39
N ARG A 62 2.47 15.47 22.49
CA ARG A 62 3.17 14.18 22.66
C ARG A 62 2.24 12.96 22.48
N PRO A 63 1.01 12.94 23.04
CA PRO A 63 0.09 11.84 22.79
C PRO A 63 -0.24 11.66 21.31
N ALA A 64 -0.52 12.75 20.60
CA ALA A 64 -0.82 12.70 19.17
C ALA A 64 0.38 12.17 18.35
N PHE A 65 1.60 12.60 18.70
CA PHE A 65 2.81 12.08 18.10
C PHE A 65 2.94 10.56 18.22
N PHE A 66 2.81 10.01 19.44
CA PHE A 66 2.93 8.56 19.63
C PHE A 66 1.85 7.77 18.89
N VAL A 67 0.61 8.28 18.86
CA VAL A 67 -0.46 7.67 18.08
C VAL A 67 -0.13 7.66 16.59
N LEU A 68 0.27 8.82 16.03
CA LEU A 68 0.58 8.94 14.60
C LEU A 68 1.78 8.08 14.19
N ILE A 69 2.82 7.99 15.03
CA ILE A 69 3.95 7.08 14.80
C ILE A 69 3.53 5.62 14.87
N GLY A 70 2.65 5.25 15.81
CA GLY A 70 2.06 3.92 15.85
C GLY A 70 1.31 3.59 14.56
N VAL A 71 0.49 4.50 14.06
CA VAL A 71 -0.22 4.34 12.78
C VAL A 71 0.77 4.21 11.61
N ALA A 72 1.78 5.07 11.55
CA ALA A 72 2.81 5.01 10.51
C ALA A 72 3.56 3.66 10.51
N ALA A 73 3.89 3.13 11.69
CA ALA A 73 4.55 1.83 11.83
C ALA A 73 3.67 0.67 11.34
N VAL A 74 2.36 0.70 11.66
CA VAL A 74 1.40 -0.31 11.16
C VAL A 74 1.28 -0.24 9.64
N LEU A 75 1.12 0.96 9.07
CA LEU A 75 1.04 1.16 7.63
C LEU A 75 2.31 0.70 6.92
N LEU A 76 3.48 1.00 7.49
CA LEU A 76 4.76 0.56 6.94
C LEU A 76 4.89 -0.96 6.97
N SER A 77 4.41 -1.60 8.04
CA SER A 77 4.37 -3.06 8.15
C SER A 77 3.47 -3.69 7.10
N VAL A 78 2.28 -3.11 6.86
CA VAL A 78 1.37 -3.53 5.77
C VAL A 78 2.05 -3.35 4.41
N GLY A 79 2.74 -2.23 4.19
CA GLY A 79 3.51 -1.98 2.97
C GLY A 79 4.63 -3.00 2.77
N ALA A 80 5.41 -3.29 3.81
CA ALA A 80 6.51 -4.24 3.76
C ALA A 80 6.02 -5.67 3.45
N VAL A 81 4.94 -6.12 4.11
CA VAL A 81 4.30 -7.40 3.78
C VAL A 81 3.78 -7.38 2.35
N GLY A 82 3.19 -6.27 1.93
CA GLY A 82 2.63 -6.09 0.59
C GLY A 82 3.63 -6.15 -0.56
N LEU A 83 4.93 -5.97 -0.29
CA LEU A 83 6.00 -6.20 -1.28
C LEU A 83 6.04 -7.66 -1.73
N PHE A 84 5.60 -8.58 -0.87
CA PHE A 84 5.62 -10.02 -1.10
C PHE A 84 4.23 -10.56 -1.39
N TRP A 85 3.26 -10.20 -0.56
CA TRP A 85 1.88 -10.67 -0.65
C TRP A 85 0.92 -9.73 0.12
N LEU A 86 -0.31 -9.58 -0.37
CA LEU A 86 -1.39 -8.88 0.33
C LEU A 86 -2.60 -9.81 0.53
N PRO A 87 -3.27 -9.74 1.69
CA PRO A 87 -4.52 -10.45 1.90
C PRO A 87 -5.63 -9.92 1.00
N ARG A 88 -6.63 -10.76 0.71
CA ARG A 88 -7.69 -10.50 -0.28
C ARG A 88 -8.41 -9.17 -0.08
N PHE A 89 -8.64 -8.76 1.16
CA PHE A 89 -9.38 -7.53 1.49
C PHE A 89 -8.59 -6.24 1.18
N LEU A 90 -7.25 -6.31 1.07
CA LEU A 90 -6.42 -5.18 0.68
C LEU A 90 -6.19 -5.11 -0.84
N LEU A 91 -6.59 -6.15 -1.58
CA LEU A 91 -6.44 -6.18 -3.03
C LEU A 91 -7.59 -5.45 -3.73
N PRO A 92 -7.29 -4.59 -4.73
CA PRO A 92 -8.32 -3.92 -5.50
C PRO A 92 -9.15 -4.92 -6.31
N ALA A 93 -10.42 -4.59 -6.54
CA ALA A 93 -11.38 -5.48 -7.20
C ALA A 93 -10.89 -5.96 -8.58
N TRP A 94 -10.31 -5.06 -9.38
CA TRP A 94 -9.81 -5.41 -10.71
C TRP A 94 -8.69 -6.47 -10.66
N PHE A 95 -7.87 -6.47 -9.62
CA PHE A 95 -6.77 -7.42 -9.47
C PHE A 95 -7.27 -8.78 -8.99
N ARG A 96 -8.30 -8.80 -8.14
CA ARG A 96 -8.99 -10.03 -7.72
C ARG A 96 -9.60 -10.75 -8.91
N VAL A 97 -10.24 -10.01 -9.82
CA VAL A 97 -10.76 -10.55 -11.10
C VAL A 97 -9.62 -11.11 -11.95
N LEU A 98 -8.51 -10.38 -12.08
CA LEU A 98 -7.34 -10.84 -12.85
C LEU A 98 -6.70 -12.12 -12.28
N ARG A 99 -6.71 -12.28 -10.95
CA ARG A 99 -6.18 -13.45 -10.25
C ARG A 99 -7.11 -14.67 -10.31
N GLY A 100 -8.37 -14.46 -10.69
CA GLY A 100 -9.40 -15.51 -10.69
C GLY A 100 -10.01 -15.78 -9.32
N ASP A 101 -9.79 -14.90 -8.32
CA ASP A 101 -10.32 -15.07 -6.95
C ASP A 101 -11.86 -15.00 -6.90
N ASP A 102 -12.48 -14.39 -7.92
CA ASP A 102 -13.94 -14.27 -8.04
C ASP A 102 -14.53 -15.29 -9.05
N ALA A 103 -13.73 -16.25 -9.54
CA ALA A 103 -14.26 -17.35 -10.32
C ALA A 103 -15.17 -18.20 -9.42
N ARG A 104 -16.49 -18.11 -9.62
CA ARG A 104 -17.44 -19.06 -9.04
C ARG A 104 -16.95 -20.47 -9.39
N PRO A 105 -17.05 -21.45 -8.47
CA PRO A 105 -16.89 -22.84 -8.85
C PRO A 105 -17.87 -23.07 -9.99
N SER A 106 -17.37 -23.34 -11.19
CA SER A 106 -18.22 -23.81 -12.27
C SER A 106 -18.74 -25.15 -11.79
N GLY A 107 -19.96 -25.15 -11.27
CA GLY A 107 -20.71 -26.36 -10.98
C GLY A 107 -20.83 -27.14 -12.28
N ARG A 108 -19.88 -28.03 -12.51
CA ARG A 108 -20.07 -29.21 -13.35
C ARG A 108 -20.48 -30.32 -12.38
N ALA A 109 -21.80 -30.41 -12.21
CA ALA A 109 -22.46 -31.65 -11.84
C ALA A 109 -22.37 -32.65 -13.00
#